data_AF-A0A959CV35-F1
#
_entry.id   AF-A0A959CV35-F1
#
_cell.length_a   1.000
_cell.length_b   1.000
_cell.length_c   1.000
_cell.angle_alpha   90.00
_cell.angle_beta   90.00
_cell.angle_gamma   90.00
#
_symmetry.space_group_name_H-M   'P 1'
#
loop_
_entity.id
_entity.type
_entity.pdbx_description
1 polymer ?
#
loop_
_entity_poly.entity_id
_entity_poly.type
_entity_poly.pdbx_seq_one_letter_code
_entity_poly.pdbx_strand_id
1 'polypeptide(L)'
;MNRLPLLLAVAASCLPVYSTAQPSDIDTSSHCIYTSLFFSGTPYLSESSPRIREIVDEICTAAGFSRNFEVVAASVGSVAAVKDGPRYYLLYSRYYTRTLLERNPVLLYAILAHEIGHIARRHTLDGRFRLSEESSADEFMGRVLYELKKVNSIDMAITLLREDNFAYAPIYPPGARERIIRNGWNSIDGLVRSEGNLGYFENEANLENLTLPVFEIKGCPRFYDFPRSYFQGCKTLKEADHLICRALDNMGYEQRRYYSLPNGFALLTPVEQINAEGIALQGQERWQDYPSSNDFDGILNYLRSLVLPKPGYFRLFAFAITDQPVKSTGGQFDKKQARDWLENGGFWLPELIGNKAFDSGYHAGVFVYEFEAPQTTKKLSERCYPSLLSVEGHLDRSGILQYIKK
;
A
#
# COMPACT_ATOMS: atom_id res chain seq x y z
N MET A 1 -19.98 -31.42 -78.40
CA MET A 1 -18.66 -30.76 -78.30
C MET A 1 -18.78 -29.65 -77.26
N ASN A 2 -18.33 -29.94 -76.03
CA ASN A 2 -18.25 -29.01 -74.90
C ASN A 2 -17.10 -28.02 -75.10
N ARG A 3 -17.30 -26.71 -74.89
CA ARG A 3 -16.31 -25.77 -74.31
C ARG A 3 -16.98 -24.56 -73.61
N LEU A 4 -17.11 -24.73 -72.29
CA LEU A 4 -16.83 -23.84 -71.14
C LEU A 4 -16.82 -22.29 -71.32
N PRO A 5 -17.51 -21.52 -70.45
CA PRO A 5 -17.29 -20.09 -70.30
C PRO A 5 -16.12 -19.79 -69.34
N LEU A 6 -15.32 -18.77 -69.69
CA LEU A 6 -14.17 -18.29 -68.94
C LEU A 6 -14.63 -17.44 -67.74
N LEU A 7 -14.48 -17.95 -66.51
CA LEU A 7 -14.63 -17.20 -65.27
C LEU A 7 -13.33 -16.45 -64.97
N LEU A 8 -13.36 -15.11 -65.01
CA LEU A 8 -12.31 -14.25 -64.48
C LEU A 8 -12.35 -14.31 -62.95
N ALA A 9 -11.38 -14.99 -62.33
CA ALA A 9 -11.15 -14.91 -60.90
C ALA A 9 -10.37 -13.63 -60.58
N VAL A 10 -11.00 -12.67 -59.90
CA VAL A 10 -10.31 -11.53 -59.29
C VAL A 10 -9.65 -12.04 -58.01
N ALA A 11 -8.33 -12.24 -58.06
CA ALA A 11 -7.54 -12.53 -56.87
C ALA A 11 -7.44 -11.25 -56.02
N ALA A 12 -8.26 -11.16 -54.97
CA ALA A 12 -8.08 -10.17 -53.93
C ALA A 12 -6.84 -10.56 -53.11
N SER A 13 -5.70 -9.94 -53.43
CA SER A 13 -4.48 -10.05 -52.63
C SER A 13 -4.69 -9.35 -51.29
N CYS A 14 -4.97 -10.12 -50.24
CA CYS A 14 -4.87 -9.67 -48.86
C CYS A 14 -3.40 -9.37 -48.55
N LEU A 15 -2.99 -8.11 -48.69
CA LEU A 15 -1.73 -7.64 -48.11
C LEU A 15 -1.87 -7.64 -46.59
N PRO A 16 -0.91 -8.19 -45.83
CA PRO A 16 -0.92 -8.08 -44.38
C PRO A 16 -0.75 -6.59 -44.02
N VAL A 17 -1.70 -6.06 -43.25
CA VAL A 17 -1.57 -4.73 -42.65
C VAL A 17 -0.45 -4.84 -41.62
N TYR A 18 0.72 -4.29 -41.94
CA TYR A 18 1.81 -4.15 -40.98
C TYR A 18 1.40 -3.08 -39.97
N SER A 19 1.11 -3.48 -38.73
CA SER A 19 0.94 -2.55 -37.60
C SER A 19 2.27 -1.82 -37.36
N THR A 20 2.41 -0.60 -37.87
CA THR A 20 3.58 0.25 -37.63
C THR A 20 3.57 0.72 -36.18
N ALA A 21 4.64 0.45 -35.44
CA ALA A 21 4.83 1.02 -34.10
C ALA A 21 4.92 2.55 -34.19
N GLN A 22 4.20 3.26 -33.32
CA GLN A 22 4.15 4.73 -33.29
C GLN A 22 4.80 5.25 -32.01
N PRO A 23 5.49 6.41 -32.04
CA PRO A 23 5.98 7.04 -30.82
C PRO A 23 4.80 7.32 -29.87
N SER A 24 5.03 7.10 -28.57
CA SER A 24 4.02 7.29 -27.53
C SER A 24 3.79 8.77 -27.23
N ASP A 25 2.53 9.19 -27.23
CA ASP A 25 2.09 10.47 -26.68
C ASP A 25 1.84 10.42 -25.15
N ILE A 26 2.00 9.25 -24.53
CA ILE A 26 1.82 9.05 -23.07
C ILE A 26 2.96 9.74 -22.33
N ASP A 27 2.64 10.60 -21.36
CA ASP A 27 3.62 11.16 -20.43
C ASP A 27 4.16 10.05 -19.50
N THR A 28 5.45 9.77 -19.62
CA THR A 28 6.12 8.74 -18.84
C THR A 28 6.92 9.28 -17.67
N SER A 29 6.66 10.50 -17.19
CA SER A 29 7.40 11.06 -16.04
C SER A 29 7.09 10.35 -14.72
N SER A 30 5.85 9.85 -14.57
CA SER A 30 5.37 9.19 -13.38
C SER A 30 5.22 7.70 -13.65
N HIS A 31 6.28 6.95 -13.37
CA HIS A 31 6.37 5.52 -13.69
C HIS A 31 6.99 4.66 -12.59
N CYS A 32 6.73 3.37 -12.70
CA CYS A 32 7.57 2.28 -12.20
C CYS A 32 7.93 1.40 -13.40
N ILE A 33 9.17 0.91 -13.48
CA ILE A 33 9.53 -0.16 -14.42
C ILE A 33 10.22 -1.23 -13.57
N TYR A 34 9.75 -2.48 -13.65
CA TYR A 34 10.16 -3.52 -12.72
C TYR A 34 11.69 -3.73 -12.67
N THR A 35 12.35 -3.73 -13.84
CA THR A 35 13.77 -4.05 -13.98
C THR A 35 14.69 -2.85 -14.18
N SER A 36 14.15 -1.63 -14.35
CA SER A 36 14.95 -0.42 -14.59
C SER A 36 14.37 0.83 -13.92
N LEU A 37 15.20 1.84 -13.64
CA LEU A 37 14.71 3.08 -13.00
C LEU A 37 14.16 4.11 -14.01
N PHE A 38 14.58 4.01 -15.28
CA PHE A 38 14.26 4.99 -16.32
C PHE A 38 13.96 4.32 -17.65
N PHE A 39 13.19 5.01 -18.50
CA PHE A 39 13.06 4.66 -19.91
C PHE A 39 14.33 5.05 -20.68
N SER A 40 14.70 4.28 -21.69
CA SER A 40 15.82 4.58 -22.59
C SER A 40 15.47 5.65 -23.65
N GLY A 41 14.26 6.19 -23.63
CA GLY A 41 13.71 7.18 -24.56
C GLY A 41 12.17 7.13 -24.58
N THR A 42 11.54 7.87 -25.50
CA THR A 42 10.09 7.79 -25.71
C THR A 42 9.70 6.38 -26.15
N PRO A 43 8.81 5.68 -25.43
CA PRO A 43 8.39 4.35 -25.84
C PRO A 43 7.65 4.37 -27.18
N TYR A 44 7.82 3.33 -27.99
CA TYR A 44 7.03 3.09 -29.18
C TYR A 44 5.92 2.10 -28.86
N LEU A 45 4.68 2.46 -29.17
CA LEU A 45 3.48 1.66 -28.88
C LEU A 45 3.18 0.70 -30.03
N SER A 46 2.61 -0.45 -29.68
CA SER A 46 2.21 -1.50 -30.60
C SER A 46 0.99 -2.25 -30.05
N GLU A 47 0.36 -3.07 -30.89
CA GLU A 47 -0.84 -3.82 -30.50
C GLU A 47 -0.58 -4.75 -29.30
N SER A 48 -1.54 -4.84 -28.37
CA SER A 48 -1.42 -5.71 -27.21
C SER A 48 -1.77 -7.17 -27.54
N SER A 49 -0.91 -8.07 -27.08
CA SER A 49 -1.09 -9.52 -27.14
C SER A 49 -2.37 -9.93 -26.41
N PRO A 50 -3.28 -10.69 -27.05
CA PRO A 50 -4.45 -11.26 -26.37
C PRO A 50 -4.08 -12.04 -25.11
N ARG A 51 -3.00 -12.83 -25.18
CA ARG A 51 -2.54 -13.64 -24.06
C ARG A 51 -2.10 -12.80 -22.84
N ILE A 52 -1.46 -11.67 -23.06
CA ILE A 52 -1.06 -10.78 -21.95
C ILE A 52 -2.30 -10.11 -21.35
N ARG A 53 -3.28 -9.72 -22.17
CA ARG A 53 -4.55 -9.19 -21.66
C ARG A 53 -5.30 -10.20 -20.79
N GLU A 54 -5.35 -11.48 -21.20
CA GLU A 54 -5.92 -12.56 -20.37
C GLU A 54 -5.23 -12.67 -19.00
N ILE A 55 -3.89 -12.66 -18.97
CA ILE A 55 -3.12 -12.72 -17.71
C ILE A 55 -3.44 -11.52 -16.81
N VAL A 56 -3.52 -10.32 -17.40
CA VAL A 56 -3.89 -9.10 -16.67
C VAL A 56 -5.30 -9.22 -16.11
N ASP A 57 -6.26 -9.72 -16.89
CA ASP A 57 -7.64 -9.90 -16.45
C ASP A 57 -7.74 -10.97 -15.34
N GLU A 58 -6.96 -12.06 -15.41
CA GLU A 58 -6.82 -13.05 -14.33
C GLU A 58 -6.30 -12.40 -13.03
N ILE A 59 -5.27 -11.56 -13.12
CA ILE A 59 -4.72 -10.83 -11.97
C ILE A 59 -5.76 -9.87 -11.38
N CYS A 60 -6.46 -9.11 -12.23
CA CYS A 60 -7.49 -8.17 -11.79
C CYS A 60 -8.62 -8.90 -11.05
N THR A 61 -9.05 -10.04 -11.60
CA THR A 61 -10.08 -10.90 -10.99
C THR A 61 -9.62 -11.45 -9.65
N ALA A 62 -8.40 -12.00 -9.57
CA ALA A 62 -7.82 -12.52 -8.33
C ALA A 62 -7.66 -11.43 -7.25
N ALA A 63 -7.42 -10.19 -7.68
CA ALA A 63 -7.29 -9.03 -6.79
C ALA A 63 -8.62 -8.36 -6.40
N GLY A 64 -9.75 -8.80 -6.95
CA GLY A 64 -11.07 -8.23 -6.63
C GLY A 64 -11.32 -6.83 -7.22
N PHE A 65 -10.58 -6.40 -8.25
CA PHE A 65 -10.78 -5.08 -8.86
C PHE A 65 -11.01 -5.15 -10.37
N SER A 66 -11.82 -4.22 -10.90
CA SER A 66 -12.10 -4.15 -12.34
C SER A 66 -11.00 -3.41 -13.10
N ARG A 67 -10.57 -3.95 -14.24
CA ARG A 67 -9.58 -3.31 -15.11
C ARG A 67 -10.10 -1.98 -15.65
N ASN A 68 -9.53 -0.89 -15.16
CA ASN A 68 -9.83 0.49 -15.53
C ASN A 68 -8.61 1.23 -16.11
N PHE A 69 -7.67 0.47 -16.69
CA PHE A 69 -6.43 0.95 -17.26
C PHE A 69 -6.15 0.31 -18.61
N GLU A 70 -5.29 0.94 -19.40
CA GLU A 70 -4.93 0.49 -20.74
C GLU A 70 -3.69 -0.42 -20.69
N VAL A 71 -3.78 -1.60 -21.30
CA VAL A 71 -2.66 -2.53 -21.44
C VAL A 71 -2.07 -2.32 -22.83
N VAL A 72 -0.82 -1.89 -22.91
CA VAL A 72 -0.18 -1.50 -24.18
C VAL A 72 1.18 -2.17 -24.34
N ALA A 73 1.41 -2.83 -25.46
CA ALA A 73 2.74 -3.33 -25.80
C ALA A 73 3.64 -2.17 -26.23
N ALA A 74 4.78 -1.99 -25.57
CA ALA A 74 5.67 -0.85 -25.80
C ALA A 74 7.16 -1.23 -25.82
N SER A 75 8.00 -0.37 -26.41
CA SER A 75 9.46 -0.51 -26.39
C SER A 75 10.06 -0.14 -25.02
N VAL A 76 9.77 -0.96 -24.01
CA VAL A 76 10.23 -0.81 -22.63
C VAL A 76 11.17 -1.94 -22.23
N GLY A 77 11.90 -1.81 -21.12
CA GLY A 77 12.85 -2.83 -20.65
C GLY A 77 12.17 -4.12 -20.16
N SER A 78 11.00 -3.99 -19.53
CA SER A 78 10.25 -5.11 -18.95
C SER A 78 8.75 -4.81 -18.91
N VAL A 79 8.19 -4.56 -17.73
CA VAL A 79 6.79 -4.16 -17.50
C VAL A 79 6.82 -2.88 -16.69
N ALA A 80 5.93 -1.94 -17.00
CA ALA A 80 5.89 -0.64 -16.37
C ALA A 80 4.46 -0.19 -16.10
N ALA A 81 4.20 0.25 -14.88
CA ALA A 81 3.06 1.08 -14.54
C ALA A 81 3.38 2.54 -14.86
N VAL A 82 2.52 3.20 -15.62
CA VAL A 82 2.66 4.63 -15.95
C VAL A 82 1.36 5.35 -15.61
N LYS A 83 1.51 6.52 -14.98
CA LYS A 83 0.42 7.45 -14.72
C LYS A 83 0.59 8.69 -15.58
N ASP A 84 -0.38 8.95 -16.44
CA ASP A 84 -0.45 10.15 -17.28
C ASP A 84 -1.78 10.87 -17.00
N GLY A 85 -1.68 11.98 -16.27
CA GLY A 85 -2.81 12.71 -15.72
C GLY A 85 -3.73 11.81 -14.88
N PRO A 86 -5.03 11.66 -15.23
CA PRO A 86 -5.96 10.79 -14.52
C PRO A 86 -5.94 9.33 -15.02
N ARG A 87 -5.16 9.01 -16.07
CA ARG A 87 -5.15 7.70 -16.72
C ARG A 87 -3.95 6.87 -16.24
N TYR A 88 -4.17 5.56 -16.21
CA TYR A 88 -3.14 4.58 -15.90
C TYR A 88 -2.92 3.67 -17.11
N TYR A 89 -1.65 3.34 -17.35
CA TYR A 89 -1.22 2.48 -18.42
C TYR A 89 -0.32 1.38 -17.85
N LEU A 90 -0.51 0.15 -18.32
CA LEU A 90 0.40 -0.95 -18.11
C LEU A 90 1.16 -1.18 -19.43
N LEU A 91 2.37 -0.65 -19.50
CA LEU A 91 3.25 -0.82 -20.65
C LEU A 91 4.07 -2.09 -20.47
N TYR A 92 4.22 -2.89 -21.53
CA TYR A 92 5.03 -4.10 -21.43
C TYR A 92 5.83 -4.39 -22.70
N SER A 93 7.00 -4.98 -22.51
CA SER A 93 7.88 -5.42 -23.59
C SER A 93 7.48 -6.78 -24.11
N ARG A 94 7.10 -6.85 -25.39
CA ARG A 94 6.68 -8.11 -26.03
C ARG A 94 7.75 -9.20 -25.92
N TYR A 95 9.01 -8.83 -26.12
CA TYR A 95 10.14 -9.77 -26.05
C TYR A 95 10.27 -10.32 -24.63
N TYR A 96 10.37 -9.43 -23.65
CA TYR A 96 10.53 -9.79 -22.25
C TYR A 96 9.38 -10.67 -21.73
N THR A 97 8.12 -10.25 -21.96
CA THR A 97 6.96 -11.02 -21.49
C THR A 97 6.84 -12.36 -22.19
N ARG A 98 7.21 -12.46 -23.47
CA ARG A 98 7.21 -13.74 -24.20
C ARG A 98 8.25 -14.69 -23.61
N THR A 99 9.46 -14.20 -23.36
CA THR A 99 10.54 -15.00 -22.77
C THR A 99 10.16 -15.53 -21.39
N LEU A 100 9.57 -14.69 -20.53
CA LEU A 100 9.10 -15.16 -19.23
C LEU A 100 7.92 -16.12 -19.34
N LEU A 101 6.97 -15.88 -20.24
CA LEU A 101 5.85 -16.80 -20.44
C LEU A 101 6.31 -18.21 -20.83
N GLU A 102 7.39 -18.31 -21.62
CA GLU A 102 7.98 -19.59 -22.04
C GLU A 102 8.85 -20.23 -20.93
N ARG A 103 9.61 -19.43 -20.16
CA ARG A 103 10.60 -19.94 -19.19
C ARG A 103 10.09 -20.05 -17.77
N ASN A 104 9.44 -19.00 -17.29
CA ASN A 104 8.97 -18.87 -15.91
C ASN A 104 7.66 -18.07 -15.89
N PRO A 105 6.52 -18.71 -16.23
CA PRO A 105 5.25 -18.01 -16.32
C PRO A 105 4.84 -17.41 -14.97
N VAL A 106 5.14 -18.06 -13.85
CA VAL A 106 4.82 -17.53 -12.52
C VAL A 106 5.51 -16.20 -12.27
N LEU A 107 6.79 -16.08 -12.63
CA LEU A 107 7.53 -14.82 -12.51
C LEU A 107 6.86 -13.71 -13.34
N LEU A 108 6.37 -14.03 -14.54
CA LEU A 108 5.58 -13.07 -15.32
C LEU A 108 4.31 -12.61 -14.58
N TYR A 109 3.55 -13.54 -13.98
CA TYR A 109 2.37 -13.17 -13.17
C TYR A 109 2.75 -12.27 -12.01
N ALA A 110 3.85 -12.57 -11.32
CA ALA A 110 4.32 -11.79 -10.18
C ALA A 110 4.70 -10.35 -10.59
N ILE A 111 5.46 -10.20 -11.67
CA ILE A 111 5.90 -8.91 -12.19
C ILE A 111 4.71 -8.07 -12.68
N LEU A 112 3.79 -8.70 -13.42
CA LEU A 112 2.55 -8.02 -13.82
C LEU A 112 1.72 -7.62 -12.60
N ALA A 113 1.62 -8.48 -11.57
CA ALA A 113 0.88 -8.16 -10.36
C ALA A 113 1.50 -7.00 -9.57
N HIS A 114 2.83 -6.88 -9.51
CA HIS A 114 3.51 -5.74 -8.92
C HIS A 114 3.13 -4.42 -9.61
N GLU A 115 3.29 -4.37 -10.93
CA GLU A 115 3.00 -3.15 -11.71
C GLU A 115 1.49 -2.82 -11.69
N ILE A 116 0.63 -3.85 -11.76
CA ILE A 116 -0.81 -3.68 -11.56
C ILE A 116 -1.11 -3.19 -10.14
N GLY A 117 -0.34 -3.57 -9.13
CA GLY A 117 -0.45 -3.09 -7.76
C GLY A 117 -0.33 -1.57 -7.69
N HIS A 118 0.63 -0.97 -8.40
CA HIS A 118 0.72 0.49 -8.49
C HIS A 118 -0.54 1.14 -9.06
N ILE A 119 -1.10 0.54 -10.11
CA ILE A 119 -2.32 1.04 -10.77
C ILE A 119 -3.55 0.87 -9.86
N ALA A 120 -3.77 -0.33 -9.33
CA ALA A 120 -4.90 -0.67 -8.48
C ALA A 120 -4.94 0.19 -7.21
N ARG A 121 -3.77 0.59 -6.71
CA ARG A 121 -3.60 1.45 -5.53
C ARG A 121 -3.52 2.93 -5.84
N ARG A 122 -3.62 3.29 -7.13
CA ARG A 122 -3.57 4.68 -7.60
C ARG A 122 -2.32 5.41 -7.09
N HIS A 123 -1.19 4.69 -7.05
CA HIS A 123 0.08 5.29 -6.67
C HIS A 123 0.40 6.49 -7.57
N THR A 124 1.06 7.48 -6.98
CA THR A 124 1.49 8.70 -7.67
C THR A 124 2.74 8.46 -8.50
N LEU A 125 3.52 7.43 -8.16
CA LEU A 125 4.79 7.07 -8.80
C LEU A 125 5.83 8.19 -8.64
N ASP A 126 5.76 8.87 -7.50
CA ASP A 126 6.66 9.94 -7.09
C ASP A 126 7.85 9.36 -6.30
N GLY A 127 9.06 9.84 -6.59
CA GLY A 127 10.28 9.46 -5.88
C GLY A 127 10.19 9.68 -4.36
N ARG A 128 9.40 10.67 -3.90
CA ARG A 128 9.18 10.98 -2.47
C ARG A 128 8.51 9.85 -1.69
N PHE A 129 7.65 9.08 -2.35
CA PHE A 129 6.87 8.01 -1.73
C PHE A 129 7.33 6.62 -2.15
N ARG A 130 8.44 6.53 -2.89
CA ARG A 130 8.86 5.33 -3.60
C ARG A 130 8.91 4.10 -2.70
N LEU A 131 9.58 4.14 -1.55
CA LEU A 131 9.64 2.97 -0.66
C LEU A 131 8.25 2.50 -0.21
N SER A 132 7.35 3.43 0.11
CA SER A 132 5.99 3.10 0.52
C SER A 132 5.17 2.52 -0.64
N GLU A 133 5.27 3.11 -1.83
CA GLU A 133 4.55 2.67 -3.02
C GLU A 133 5.04 1.30 -3.53
N GLU A 134 6.36 1.09 -3.60
CA GLU A 134 6.93 -0.22 -3.97
C GLU A 134 6.55 -1.29 -2.93
N SER A 135 6.59 -0.96 -1.64
CA SER A 135 6.19 -1.92 -0.60
C SER A 135 4.70 -2.26 -0.68
N SER A 136 3.86 -1.28 -0.97
CA SER A 136 2.42 -1.47 -1.19
C SER A 136 2.14 -2.35 -2.42
N ALA A 137 2.94 -2.21 -3.49
CA ALA A 137 2.86 -3.05 -4.68
C ALA A 137 3.36 -4.49 -4.44
N ASP A 138 4.48 -4.66 -3.72
CA ASP A 138 5.04 -5.97 -3.36
C ASP A 138 4.09 -6.80 -2.48
N GLU A 139 3.42 -6.16 -1.50
CA GLU A 139 2.41 -6.83 -0.66
C GLU A 139 1.21 -7.26 -1.54
N PHE A 140 0.93 -6.52 -2.63
CA PHE A 140 -0.28 -6.71 -3.44
C PHE A 140 -0.05 -7.88 -4.37
N MET A 141 1.15 -7.92 -4.97
CA MET A 141 1.70 -9.07 -5.64
C MET A 141 1.61 -10.31 -4.74
N GLY A 142 2.03 -10.22 -3.47
CA GLY A 142 1.94 -11.33 -2.51
C GLY A 142 0.52 -11.90 -2.37
N ARG A 143 -0.49 -11.03 -2.18
CA ARG A 143 -1.91 -11.44 -2.12
C ARG A 143 -2.39 -12.10 -3.40
N VAL A 144 -2.10 -11.47 -4.54
CA VAL A 144 -2.52 -11.97 -5.86
C VAL A 144 -1.92 -13.33 -6.14
N LEU A 145 -0.65 -13.55 -5.80
CA LEU A 145 0.01 -14.83 -6.01
C LEU A 145 -0.65 -15.95 -5.20
N TYR A 146 -1.14 -15.67 -3.99
CA TYR A 146 -1.92 -16.64 -3.21
C TYR A 146 -3.22 -17.01 -3.95
N GLU A 147 -3.99 -16.00 -4.36
CA GLU A 147 -5.30 -16.20 -4.98
C GLU A 147 -5.23 -16.91 -6.34
N LEU A 148 -4.18 -16.63 -7.12
CA LEU A 148 -3.95 -17.27 -8.41
C LEU A 148 -3.65 -18.78 -8.28
N LYS A 149 -3.14 -19.24 -7.11
CA LYS A 149 -2.79 -20.64 -6.84
C LYS A 149 -1.86 -21.27 -7.91
N LYS A 150 -1.03 -20.45 -8.56
CA LYS A 150 -0.06 -20.90 -9.59
C LYS A 150 1.26 -21.41 -8.99
N VAL A 151 1.45 -21.19 -7.69
CA VAL A 151 2.54 -21.73 -6.87
C VAL A 151 1.97 -22.30 -5.59
N ASN A 152 2.61 -23.34 -5.08
CA ASN A 152 2.11 -24.10 -3.94
C ASN A 152 2.62 -23.57 -2.59
N SER A 153 3.60 -22.67 -2.59
CA SER A 153 4.10 -22.02 -1.39
C SER A 153 4.69 -20.64 -1.71
N ILE A 154 4.69 -19.77 -0.70
CA ILE A 154 5.34 -18.46 -0.78
C ILE A 154 6.86 -18.57 -0.93
N ASP A 155 7.50 -19.58 -0.33
CA ASP A 155 8.95 -19.80 -0.50
C ASP A 155 9.34 -20.09 -1.95
N MET A 156 8.49 -20.84 -2.66
CA MET A 156 8.67 -21.08 -4.09
C MET A 156 8.51 -19.77 -4.87
N ALA A 157 7.49 -18.98 -4.55
CA ALA A 157 7.27 -17.67 -5.20
C ALA A 157 8.47 -16.72 -4.99
N ILE A 158 8.96 -16.60 -3.76
CA ILE A 158 10.14 -15.77 -3.44
C ILE A 158 11.39 -16.27 -4.16
N THR A 159 11.57 -17.59 -4.28
CA THR A 159 12.70 -18.17 -5.02
C THR A 159 12.65 -17.78 -6.50
N LEU A 160 11.47 -17.86 -7.13
CA LEU A 160 11.28 -17.48 -8.52
C LEU A 160 11.49 -15.97 -8.73
N LEU A 161 11.08 -15.13 -7.77
CA LEU A 161 11.27 -13.68 -7.82
C LEU A 161 12.74 -13.26 -7.80
N ARG A 162 13.64 -14.09 -7.25
CA ARG A 162 15.08 -13.83 -7.25
C ARG A 162 15.76 -14.12 -8.59
N GLU A 163 15.04 -14.73 -9.55
CA GLU A 163 15.58 -15.01 -10.89
C GLU A 163 15.68 -13.77 -11.78
N ASP A 164 15.05 -12.65 -11.40
CA ASP A 164 15.13 -11.40 -12.13
C ASP A 164 15.48 -10.21 -11.22
N ASN A 165 16.04 -9.17 -11.84
CA ASN A 165 16.47 -7.98 -11.14
C ASN A 165 15.29 -7.05 -10.87
N PHE A 166 15.09 -6.68 -9.61
CA PHE A 166 14.14 -5.64 -9.24
C PHE A 166 14.86 -4.31 -9.03
N ALA A 167 14.48 -3.30 -9.81
CA ALA A 167 15.17 -2.01 -9.88
C ALA A 167 15.25 -1.30 -8.53
N TYR A 168 14.21 -1.45 -7.70
CA TYR A 168 14.10 -0.77 -6.41
C TYR A 168 14.57 -1.62 -5.24
N ALA A 169 15.19 -2.79 -5.45
CA ALA A 169 15.73 -3.59 -4.34
C ALA A 169 16.66 -2.78 -3.38
N PRO A 170 17.53 -1.86 -3.86
CA PRO A 170 18.43 -1.12 -2.97
C PRO A 170 17.78 -0.15 -1.99
N ILE A 171 16.52 0.27 -2.20
CA ILE A 171 15.83 1.19 -1.28
C ILE A 171 15.20 0.48 -0.08
N TYR A 172 15.14 -0.85 -0.09
CA TYR A 172 14.61 -1.64 1.01
C TYR A 172 15.69 -1.93 2.06
N PRO A 173 15.33 -1.95 3.36
CA PRO A 173 16.16 -2.60 4.36
C PRO A 173 16.38 -4.09 4.02
N PRO A 174 17.52 -4.69 4.44
CA PRO A 174 17.79 -6.09 4.17
C PRO A 174 16.65 -7.03 4.59
N GLY A 175 16.18 -7.86 3.65
CA GLY A 175 15.09 -8.81 3.87
C GLY A 175 13.68 -8.21 4.01
N ALA A 176 13.53 -6.88 3.99
CA ALA A 176 12.23 -6.23 4.16
C ALA A 176 11.27 -6.55 3.00
N ARG A 177 11.75 -6.50 1.75
CA ARG A 177 10.95 -6.80 0.56
C ARG A 177 10.30 -8.19 0.64
N GLU A 178 11.09 -9.23 0.93
CA GLU A 178 10.58 -10.59 1.03
C GLU A 178 9.56 -10.75 2.16
N ARG A 179 9.79 -10.09 3.30
CA ARG A 179 8.84 -10.06 4.41
C ARG A 179 7.52 -9.41 3.98
N ILE A 180 7.57 -8.30 3.26
CA ILE A 180 6.39 -7.58 2.75
C ILE A 180 5.58 -8.45 1.79
N ILE A 181 6.24 -9.13 0.85
CA ILE A 181 5.58 -10.05 -0.08
C ILE A 181 4.95 -11.23 0.68
N ARG A 182 5.66 -11.79 1.67
CA ARG A 182 5.13 -12.85 2.54
C ARG A 182 3.91 -12.40 3.33
N ASN A 183 3.93 -11.18 3.87
CA ASN A 183 2.79 -10.61 4.59
C ASN A 183 1.56 -10.59 3.69
N GLY A 184 1.71 -10.14 2.43
CA GLY A 184 0.62 -10.15 1.46
C GLY A 184 0.07 -11.55 1.21
N TRP A 185 0.94 -12.53 0.95
CA TRP A 185 0.54 -13.93 0.75
C TRP A 185 -0.18 -14.53 1.97
N ASN A 186 0.46 -14.45 3.12
CA ASN A 186 -0.03 -15.02 4.38
C ASN A 186 -1.35 -14.37 4.80
N SER A 187 -1.58 -13.14 4.38
CA SER A 187 -2.83 -12.46 4.64
C SER A 187 -4.02 -13.23 4.08
N ILE A 188 -3.99 -13.65 2.82
CA ILE A 188 -5.12 -14.41 2.30
C ILE A 188 -5.16 -15.83 2.91
N ASP A 189 -4.01 -16.46 3.14
CA ASP A 189 -3.94 -17.82 3.70
C ASP A 189 -4.56 -17.94 5.09
N GLY A 190 -4.18 -17.05 6.01
CA GLY A 190 -4.71 -17.03 7.37
C GLY A 190 -6.19 -16.71 7.41
N LEU A 191 -6.63 -15.87 6.49
CA LEU A 191 -8.01 -15.44 6.37
C LEU A 191 -8.95 -16.57 5.92
N VAL A 192 -8.60 -17.28 4.85
CA VAL A 192 -9.33 -18.46 4.35
C VAL A 192 -9.44 -19.53 5.44
N ARG A 193 -8.39 -19.68 6.27
CA ARG A 193 -8.39 -20.61 7.40
C ARG A 193 -9.24 -20.13 8.58
N SER A 194 -9.28 -18.82 8.83
CA SER A 194 -10.07 -18.21 9.91
C SER A 194 -11.58 -18.27 9.65
N GLU A 195 -12.03 -18.12 8.41
CA GLU A 195 -13.45 -18.27 8.04
C GLU A 195 -13.95 -19.71 8.20
N GLY A 196 -13.03 -20.68 8.20
CA GLY A 196 -13.34 -22.09 8.44
C GLY A 196 -13.56 -22.47 9.90
N ASN A 197 -13.23 -21.64 10.90
CA ASN A 197 -13.32 -22.01 12.33
C ASN A 197 -13.54 -20.82 13.29
N LEU A 198 -14.69 -20.82 13.98
CA LEU A 198 -15.13 -19.80 14.96
C LEU A 198 -14.27 -19.68 16.24
N GLY A 199 -13.26 -20.53 16.44
CA GLY A 199 -12.31 -20.48 17.57
C GLY A 199 -10.91 -19.94 17.21
N TYR A 200 -10.72 -19.37 16.01
CA TYR A 200 -9.39 -19.05 15.48
C TYR A 200 -8.63 -18.00 16.31
N PHE A 201 -9.29 -16.95 16.80
CA PHE A 201 -8.67 -15.87 17.59
C PHE A 201 -8.35 -16.25 19.04
N GLU A 202 -8.76 -17.43 19.50
CA GLU A 202 -8.54 -17.89 20.88
C GLU A 202 -7.28 -18.76 21.04
N ASN A 203 -6.57 -19.07 19.94
CA ASN A 203 -5.38 -19.92 19.95
C ASN A 203 -4.13 -19.13 19.53
N GLU A 204 -3.09 -19.13 20.38
CA GLU A 204 -1.82 -18.42 20.14
C GLU A 204 -1.14 -18.84 18.82
N ALA A 205 -1.24 -20.11 18.40
CA ALA A 205 -0.68 -20.58 17.13
C ALA A 205 -1.39 -20.01 15.88
N ASN A 206 -2.62 -19.50 16.04
CA ASN A 206 -3.39 -18.88 14.97
C ASN A 206 -3.13 -17.37 14.86
N LEU A 207 -2.73 -16.73 15.97
CA LEU A 207 -2.31 -15.31 15.99
C LEU A 207 -1.04 -15.10 15.15
N GLU A 208 -0.17 -16.10 15.06
CA GLU A 208 1.03 -16.09 14.21
C GLU A 208 0.70 -16.09 12.70
N ASN A 209 -0.54 -16.42 12.32
CA ASN A 209 -0.99 -16.55 10.93
C ASN A 209 -1.99 -15.44 10.52
N LEU A 210 -2.05 -14.31 11.23
CA LEU A 210 -2.98 -13.22 10.90
C LEU A 210 -2.52 -12.38 9.69
N THR A 211 -3.51 -11.91 8.90
CA THR A 211 -3.40 -10.93 7.81
C THR A 211 -2.73 -9.64 8.18
N LEU A 212 -3.12 -9.13 9.33
CA LEU A 212 -2.62 -7.91 9.91
C LEU A 212 -2.19 -8.25 11.34
N PRO A 213 -1.08 -7.68 11.82
CA PRO A 213 -0.76 -7.77 13.24
C PRO A 213 -1.94 -7.27 14.07
N VAL A 214 -2.16 -7.87 15.24
CA VAL A 214 -3.24 -7.45 16.15
C VAL A 214 -2.93 -6.05 16.68
N PHE A 215 -3.91 -5.16 16.64
CA PHE A 215 -3.80 -3.88 17.32
C PHE A 215 -4.01 -4.09 18.82
N GLU A 216 -3.00 -3.70 19.60
CA GLU A 216 -3.08 -3.69 21.06
C GLU A 216 -2.98 -2.25 21.56
N ILE A 217 -3.89 -1.84 22.43
CA ILE A 217 -3.74 -0.55 23.10
C ILE A 217 -2.68 -0.68 24.18
N LYS A 218 -1.51 -0.11 23.92
CA LYS A 218 -0.42 0.08 24.89
C LYS A 218 -0.33 1.55 25.29
N GLY A 219 0.35 1.82 26.39
CA GLY A 219 0.55 3.19 26.87
C GLY A 219 -0.72 3.81 27.45
N CYS A 220 -0.85 5.11 27.25
CA CYS A 220 -1.92 5.94 27.79
C CYS A 220 -2.58 6.82 26.70
N PRO A 221 -2.93 6.26 25.53
CA PRO A 221 -3.62 7.03 24.51
C PRO A 221 -4.99 7.44 25.02
N ARG A 222 -5.48 8.54 24.48
CA ARG A 222 -6.82 9.03 24.79
C ARG A 222 -7.75 8.74 23.63
N PHE A 223 -8.96 8.36 23.97
CA PHE A 223 -9.95 7.87 23.02
C PHE A 223 -11.03 8.91 22.75
N TYR A 224 -11.49 8.95 21.50
CA TYR A 224 -12.69 9.67 21.08
C TYR A 224 -13.53 8.74 20.21
N ASP A 225 -14.79 8.56 20.60
CA ASP A 225 -15.77 7.81 19.80
C ASP A 225 -16.46 8.79 18.85
N PHE A 226 -16.42 8.50 17.54
CA PHE A 226 -17.06 9.36 16.56
C PHE A 226 -18.59 9.18 16.62
N PRO A 227 -19.36 10.28 16.57
CA PRO A 227 -20.80 10.20 16.36
C PRO A 227 -21.13 9.37 15.11
N ARG A 228 -22.08 8.43 15.24
CA ARG A 228 -22.53 7.60 14.12
C ARG A 228 -23.01 8.41 12.91
N SER A 229 -23.48 9.64 13.15
CA SER A 229 -23.86 10.59 12.10
C SER A 229 -22.75 10.88 11.08
N TYR A 230 -21.48 10.82 11.49
CA TYR A 230 -20.34 11.08 10.60
C TYR A 230 -20.11 9.96 9.57
N PHE A 231 -20.72 8.79 9.78
CA PHE A 231 -20.56 7.62 8.90
C PHE A 231 -21.89 7.13 8.31
N GLN A 232 -22.92 7.98 8.23
CA GLN A 232 -24.26 7.59 7.77
C GLN A 232 -24.30 7.04 6.33
N GLY A 233 -23.34 7.40 5.49
CA GLY A 233 -23.24 6.91 4.10
C GLY A 233 -22.51 5.57 3.96
N CYS A 234 -21.87 5.07 5.01
CA CYS A 234 -21.05 3.87 4.95
C CYS A 234 -21.90 2.63 5.25
N LYS A 235 -21.93 1.70 4.30
CA LYS A 235 -22.58 0.38 4.38
C LYS A 235 -21.59 -0.73 4.67
N THR A 236 -20.31 -0.55 4.34
CA THR A 236 -19.24 -1.52 4.58
C THR A 236 -18.07 -0.91 5.33
N LEU A 237 -17.22 -1.76 5.91
CA LEU A 237 -16.00 -1.30 6.59
C LEU A 237 -15.04 -0.60 5.61
N LYS A 238 -14.99 -1.04 4.35
CA LYS A 238 -14.21 -0.40 3.27
C LYS A 238 -14.70 1.02 2.98
N GLU A 239 -16.00 1.28 3.06
CA GLU A 239 -16.53 2.63 2.87
C GLU A 239 -16.21 3.56 4.05
N ALA A 240 -16.22 3.03 5.29
CA ALA A 240 -15.77 3.78 6.47
C ALA A 240 -14.26 4.07 6.40
N ASP A 241 -13.46 3.08 5.99
CA ASP A 241 -12.03 3.23 5.71
C ASP A 241 -11.77 4.32 4.66
N HIS A 242 -12.46 4.28 3.51
CA HIS A 242 -12.30 5.27 2.46
C HIS A 242 -12.62 6.70 2.92
N LEU A 243 -13.60 6.87 3.81
CA LEU A 243 -13.94 8.17 4.39
C LEU A 243 -12.78 8.70 5.25
N ILE A 244 -12.25 7.87 6.14
CA ILE A 244 -11.10 8.21 7.00
C ILE A 244 -9.85 8.47 6.14
N CYS A 245 -9.55 7.59 5.20
CA CYS A 245 -8.42 7.72 4.30
C CYS A 245 -8.48 9.01 3.49
N ARG A 246 -9.66 9.40 2.97
CA ARG A 246 -9.82 10.68 2.28
C ARG A 246 -9.53 11.87 3.20
N ALA A 247 -9.98 11.82 4.45
CA ALA A 247 -9.69 12.88 5.42
C ALA A 247 -8.18 12.99 5.69
N LEU A 248 -7.52 11.85 5.85
CA LEU A 248 -6.08 11.73 6.06
C LEU A 248 -5.27 12.21 4.86
N ASP A 249 -5.66 11.81 3.64
CA ASP A 249 -5.00 12.19 2.38
C ASP A 249 -5.03 13.71 2.17
N ASN A 250 -6.18 14.34 2.42
CA ASN A 250 -6.31 15.80 2.30
C ASN A 250 -5.36 16.54 3.24
N MET A 251 -5.00 15.93 4.37
CA MET A 251 -4.09 16.48 5.37
C MET A 251 -2.67 15.92 5.25
N GLY A 252 -2.35 15.14 4.22
CA GLY A 252 -1.00 14.64 3.94
C GLY A 252 -0.52 13.45 4.79
N TYR A 253 -1.43 12.71 5.45
CA TYR A 253 -1.09 11.49 6.18
C TYR A 253 -1.06 10.28 5.23
N GLU A 254 -0.07 10.23 4.35
CA GLU A 254 -0.05 9.26 3.25
C GLU A 254 0.40 7.85 3.71
N GLN A 255 1.35 7.78 4.64
CA GLN A 255 1.99 6.54 5.10
C GLN A 255 1.22 5.89 6.26
N ARG A 256 0.18 5.11 5.96
CA ARG A 256 -0.69 4.49 6.97
C ARG A 256 -0.45 2.99 7.12
N ARG A 257 -0.82 2.46 8.28
CA ARG A 257 -0.65 1.04 8.62
C ARG A 257 -1.92 0.41 9.16
N TYR A 258 -2.30 -0.73 8.62
CA TYR A 258 -3.46 -1.49 9.02
C TYR A 258 -3.10 -2.57 10.04
N TYR A 259 -3.96 -2.72 11.03
CA TYR A 259 -3.89 -3.70 12.08
C TYR A 259 -5.24 -4.41 12.22
N SER A 260 -5.21 -5.66 12.67
CA SER A 260 -6.42 -6.43 12.93
C SER A 260 -7.04 -6.02 14.26
N LEU A 261 -8.36 -5.85 14.25
CA LEU A 261 -9.20 -5.81 15.45
C LEU A 261 -10.24 -6.92 15.37
N PRO A 262 -10.84 -7.35 16.49
CA PRO A 262 -11.98 -8.25 16.44
C PRO A 262 -13.05 -7.70 15.50
N ASN A 263 -13.44 -8.50 14.49
CA ASN A 263 -14.39 -8.15 13.43
C ASN A 263 -14.12 -6.82 12.69
N GLY A 264 -12.92 -6.26 12.78
CA GLY A 264 -12.68 -4.91 12.32
C GLY A 264 -11.22 -4.64 12.02
N PHE A 265 -10.86 -3.37 12.01
CA PHE A 265 -9.49 -2.96 11.74
C PHE A 265 -9.12 -1.71 12.53
N ALA A 266 -7.81 -1.54 12.76
CA ALA A 266 -7.24 -0.26 13.12
C ALA A 266 -6.38 0.29 11.99
N LEU A 267 -6.40 1.61 11.82
CA LEU A 267 -5.61 2.36 10.86
C LEU A 267 -4.73 3.36 11.60
N LEU A 268 -3.42 3.13 11.57
CA LEU A 268 -2.42 3.94 12.25
C LEU A 268 -1.80 4.93 11.26
N THR A 269 -1.61 6.16 11.72
CA THR A 269 -0.91 7.22 10.98
C THR A 269 0.59 7.22 11.30
N PRO A 270 1.42 7.93 10.50
CA PRO A 270 2.77 8.27 10.93
C PRO A 270 2.77 9.05 12.23
N VAL A 271 3.93 9.06 12.89
CA VAL A 271 4.20 10.01 13.97
C VAL A 271 4.35 11.39 13.35
N GLU A 272 3.57 12.35 13.85
CA GLU A 272 3.53 13.72 13.36
C GLU A 272 4.14 14.66 14.39
N GLN A 273 5.04 15.55 13.95
CA GLN A 273 5.55 16.65 14.76
C GLN A 273 4.55 17.80 14.83
N ILE A 274 4.35 18.31 16.05
CA ILE A 274 3.47 19.44 16.36
C ILE A 274 4.20 20.48 17.20
N ASN A 275 3.73 21.72 17.14
CA ASN A 275 4.17 22.77 18.07
C ASN A 275 3.46 22.65 19.44
N ALA A 276 3.77 23.55 20.37
CA ALA A 276 3.18 23.55 21.71
C ALA A 276 1.66 23.84 21.71
N GLU A 277 1.14 24.38 20.61
CA GLU A 277 -0.28 24.62 20.38
C GLU A 277 -0.99 23.45 19.68
N GLY A 278 -0.25 22.36 19.39
CA GLY A 278 -0.73 21.15 18.71
C GLY A 278 -1.00 21.31 17.22
N ILE A 279 -0.48 22.37 16.60
CA ILE A 279 -0.51 22.61 15.15
C ILE A 279 0.64 21.81 14.52
N ALA A 280 0.33 21.12 13.42
CA ALA A 280 1.33 20.39 12.64
C ALA A 280 2.44 21.32 12.12
N LEU A 281 3.69 20.88 12.24
CA LEU A 281 4.80 21.56 11.57
C LEU A 281 4.65 21.46 10.04
N GLN A 282 5.32 22.34 9.31
CA GLN A 282 5.19 22.41 7.84
C GLN A 282 6.33 21.67 7.14
N GLY A 283 6.05 21.15 5.94
CA GLY A 283 7.07 20.52 5.09
C GLY A 283 7.65 19.23 5.69
N GLN A 284 8.93 18.98 5.43
CA GLN A 284 9.62 17.74 5.84
C GLN A 284 9.76 17.61 7.37
N GLU A 285 9.82 18.73 8.09
CA GLU A 285 9.94 18.75 9.56
C GLU A 285 8.75 18.08 10.25
N ARG A 286 7.59 18.04 9.59
CA ARG A 286 6.37 17.39 10.09
C ARG A 286 6.51 15.89 10.33
N TRP A 287 7.28 15.20 9.49
CA TRP A 287 7.34 13.73 9.44
C TRP A 287 8.72 13.17 9.78
N GLN A 288 9.68 14.03 10.15
CA GLN A 288 11.01 13.58 10.55
C GLN A 288 10.94 12.92 11.92
N ASP A 289 11.27 11.63 12.02
CA ASP A 289 11.44 11.00 13.33
C ASP A 289 12.68 11.57 14.03
N TYR A 290 12.50 12.16 15.22
CA TYR A 290 13.63 12.69 15.99
C TYR A 290 14.41 11.55 16.69
N PRO A 291 15.72 11.36 16.43
CA PRO A 291 16.44 11.73 15.21
C PRO A 291 16.67 10.54 14.27
N SER A 292 16.74 10.90 13.00
CA SER A 292 16.93 10.12 11.79
C SER A 292 18.41 9.75 11.58
N SER A 293 18.81 8.51 11.88
CA SER A 293 19.90 7.79 11.19
C SER A 293 20.06 6.37 11.76
N ASN A 294 20.49 5.43 10.91
CA ASN A 294 20.85 4.06 11.27
C ASN A 294 22.27 3.92 11.84
N ASP A 295 23.05 5.01 11.92
CA ASP A 295 24.39 4.99 12.50
C ASP A 295 24.49 5.89 13.72
N PHE A 296 25.06 5.36 14.80
CA PHE A 296 25.27 6.02 16.08
C PHE A 296 26.19 7.26 15.98
N ASP A 297 26.99 7.40 14.92
CA ASP A 297 27.90 8.55 14.69
C ASP A 297 27.22 9.78 14.05
N GLY A 298 26.14 9.60 13.28
CA GLY A 298 25.37 10.71 12.72
C GLY A 298 24.59 11.50 13.78
N ILE A 299 24.22 10.81 14.87
CA ILE A 299 23.42 11.32 15.98
C ILE A 299 24.18 12.40 16.76
N LEU A 300 25.47 12.21 17.02
CA LEU A 300 26.28 13.12 17.82
C LEU A 300 26.60 14.44 17.11
N ASN A 301 26.68 14.42 15.77
CA ASN A 301 26.93 15.62 14.96
C ASN A 301 25.65 16.44 14.73
N TYR A 302 24.50 15.80 14.47
CA TYR A 302 23.20 16.48 14.44
C TYR A 302 22.89 17.13 15.79
N LEU A 303 23.11 16.42 16.91
CA LEU A 303 22.89 16.93 18.27
C LEU A 303 23.79 18.10 18.68
N ARG A 304 25.00 18.21 18.12
CA ARG A 304 25.90 19.37 18.29
C ARG A 304 25.52 20.54 17.40
N SER A 305 24.96 20.30 16.22
CA SER A 305 24.48 21.35 15.32
C SER A 305 23.13 21.95 15.74
N LEU A 306 22.34 21.23 16.55
CA LEU A 306 21.03 21.65 17.04
C LEU A 306 21.06 21.95 18.54
N VAL A 307 21.40 23.21 18.83
CA VAL A 307 20.86 23.89 20.01
C VAL A 307 19.36 24.10 19.75
N LEU A 308 18.52 23.10 20.03
CA LEU A 308 17.06 23.24 19.95
C LEU A 308 16.63 24.24 21.03
N PRO A 309 15.97 25.37 20.66
CA PRO A 309 15.55 26.36 21.64
C PRO A 309 14.31 25.94 22.46
N LYS A 310 13.59 24.86 22.08
CA LYS A 310 12.32 24.41 22.70
C LYS A 310 12.15 22.88 22.69
N PRO A 311 11.29 22.30 23.55
CA PRO A 311 10.91 20.87 23.52
C PRO A 311 10.22 20.47 22.20
N GLY A 312 10.37 19.21 21.79
CA GLY A 312 9.65 18.64 20.65
C GLY A 312 8.38 17.91 21.08
N TYR A 313 7.27 18.12 20.37
CA TYR A 313 5.98 17.47 20.61
C TYR A 313 5.57 16.64 19.40
N PHE A 314 4.99 15.48 19.66
CA PHE A 314 4.56 14.56 18.60
C PHE A 314 3.20 13.96 18.92
N ARG A 315 2.48 13.54 17.88
CA ARG A 315 1.25 12.76 18.02
C ARG A 315 1.16 11.63 17.01
N LEU A 316 0.36 10.63 17.34
CA LEU A 316 -0.03 9.54 16.43
C LEU A 316 -1.52 9.26 16.60
N PHE A 317 -2.22 9.06 15.48
CA PHE A 317 -3.63 8.65 15.47
C PHE A 317 -3.71 7.17 15.13
N ALA A 318 -4.51 6.42 15.91
CA ALA A 318 -4.93 5.07 15.58
C ALA A 318 -6.45 5.04 15.51
N PHE A 319 -7.00 5.07 14.30
CA PHE A 319 -8.44 4.91 14.08
C PHE A 319 -8.80 3.45 14.32
N ALA A 320 -9.89 3.20 15.02
CA ALA A 320 -10.35 1.86 15.34
C ALA A 320 -11.81 1.72 14.91
N ILE A 321 -12.09 0.72 14.07
CA ILE A 321 -13.42 0.41 13.55
C ILE A 321 -13.70 -1.04 13.87
N THR A 322 -14.62 -1.29 14.81
CA THR A 322 -14.91 -2.62 15.36
C THR A 322 -16.27 -2.62 16.05
N ASP A 323 -16.90 -3.80 16.16
CA ASP A 323 -18.13 -4.05 16.92
C ASP A 323 -17.85 -4.52 18.37
N GLN A 324 -16.56 -4.59 18.76
CA GLN A 324 -16.14 -5.04 20.08
C GLN A 324 -15.28 -4.00 20.80
N PRO A 325 -15.34 -3.95 22.14
CA PRO A 325 -14.44 -3.11 22.91
C PRO A 325 -12.97 -3.49 22.70
N VAL A 326 -12.15 -2.52 22.33
CA VAL A 326 -10.69 -2.72 22.25
C VAL A 326 -10.12 -2.65 23.66
N LYS A 327 -9.48 -3.73 24.12
CA LYS A 327 -8.91 -3.81 25.47
C LYS A 327 -7.53 -3.16 25.52
N SER A 328 -7.26 -2.40 26.58
CA SER A 328 -5.91 -1.96 26.93
C SER A 328 -5.14 -3.10 27.57
N THR A 329 -3.96 -3.38 27.03
CA THR A 329 -3.01 -4.37 27.58
C THR A 329 -2.05 -3.74 28.59
N GLY A 330 -2.10 -2.40 28.75
CA GLY A 330 -1.21 -1.65 29.62
C GLY A 330 0.24 -1.67 29.16
N GLY A 331 1.14 -1.17 30.01
CA GLY A 331 2.59 -1.11 29.74
C GLY A 331 3.06 0.22 29.14
N GLN A 332 4.39 0.42 29.11
CA GLN A 332 5.00 1.61 28.52
C GLN A 332 5.02 1.51 27.00
N PHE A 333 4.53 2.55 26.34
CA PHE A 333 4.72 2.74 24.90
C PHE A 333 6.06 3.43 24.65
N ASP A 334 6.99 2.73 23.99
CA ASP A 334 8.34 3.24 23.72
C ASP A 334 8.63 3.47 22.22
N LYS A 335 9.78 4.08 21.93
CA LYS A 335 10.21 4.39 20.55
C LYS A 335 10.40 3.14 19.69
N LYS A 336 10.75 1.99 20.28
CA LYS A 336 10.89 0.74 19.52
C LYS A 336 9.51 0.26 19.08
N GLN A 337 8.54 0.29 19.97
CA GLN A 337 7.16 -0.11 19.68
C GLN A 337 6.49 0.82 18.66
N ALA A 338 6.71 2.15 18.76
CA ALA A 338 6.23 3.10 17.77
C ALA A 338 6.75 2.77 16.36
N ARG A 339 8.03 2.39 16.24
CA ARG A 339 8.61 1.92 14.98
C ARG A 339 8.08 0.57 14.56
N ASP A 340 7.96 -0.40 15.46
CA ASP A 340 7.40 -1.71 15.17
C ASP A 340 5.96 -1.56 14.61
N TRP A 341 5.20 -0.58 15.08
CA TRP A 341 3.87 -0.24 14.56
C TRP A 341 3.88 0.36 13.16
N LEU A 342 4.89 1.19 12.87
CA LEU A 342 5.05 1.81 11.56
C LEU A 342 5.68 0.86 10.52
N GLU A 343 6.37 -0.19 10.96
CA GLU A 343 7.08 -1.12 10.09
C GLU A 343 6.31 -2.41 9.79
N ASN A 344 5.51 -2.91 10.74
CA ASN A 344 4.93 -4.25 10.64
C ASN A 344 3.44 -4.28 10.25
N GLY A 345 2.74 -3.15 10.29
CA GLY A 345 1.33 -3.09 9.88
C GLY A 345 1.15 -3.30 8.37
N GLY A 346 0.01 -3.85 7.98
CA GLY A 346 -0.34 -4.03 6.57
C GLY A 346 -0.50 -2.69 5.85
N PHE A 347 -0.30 -2.65 4.54
CA PHE A 347 -0.36 -1.40 3.80
C PHE A 347 -1.80 -1.04 3.35
N TRP A 348 -2.76 -1.96 3.48
CA TRP A 348 -4.19 -1.76 3.15
C TRP A 348 -5.09 -2.61 4.03
N LEU A 349 -6.39 -2.30 3.95
CA LEU A 349 -7.45 -3.12 4.49
C LEU A 349 -7.70 -4.36 3.61
N PRO A 350 -7.54 -5.60 4.14
CA PRO A 350 -7.92 -6.81 3.42
C PRO A 350 -9.40 -6.78 3.03
N GLU A 351 -9.73 -7.25 1.83
CA GLU A 351 -11.10 -7.16 1.31
C GLU A 351 -12.11 -7.92 2.17
N LEU A 352 -11.71 -9.02 2.81
CA LEU A 352 -12.60 -9.72 3.73
C LEU A 352 -13.05 -8.84 4.90
N ILE A 353 -12.13 -8.07 5.48
CA ILE A 353 -12.48 -7.13 6.53
C ILE A 353 -13.29 -5.99 5.91
N GLY A 354 -12.82 -5.44 4.79
CA GLY A 354 -13.48 -4.33 4.10
C GLY A 354 -14.91 -4.61 3.64
N ASN A 355 -15.24 -5.84 3.26
CA ASN A 355 -16.56 -6.23 2.75
C ASN A 355 -17.57 -6.53 3.86
N LYS A 356 -17.15 -6.59 5.13
CA LYS A 356 -18.09 -6.72 6.27
C LYS A 356 -19.04 -5.52 6.30
N ALA A 357 -20.29 -5.79 6.68
CA ALA A 357 -21.30 -4.76 6.84
C ALA A 357 -20.93 -3.81 7.99
N PHE A 358 -21.01 -2.51 7.76
CA PHE A 358 -20.86 -1.49 8.78
C PHE A 358 -22.24 -1.12 9.34
N ASP A 359 -22.81 -2.01 10.16
CA ASP A 359 -24.12 -1.79 10.78
C ASP A 359 -24.04 -1.00 12.09
N SER A 360 -25.17 -0.86 12.80
CA SER A 360 -25.27 -0.11 14.05
C SER A 360 -24.48 -0.69 15.23
N GLY A 361 -24.02 -1.94 15.14
CA GLY A 361 -23.17 -2.58 16.15
C GLY A 361 -21.71 -2.12 16.09
N TYR A 362 -21.28 -1.55 14.96
CA TYR A 362 -19.91 -1.06 14.81
C TYR A 362 -19.74 0.36 15.38
N HIS A 363 -18.64 0.52 16.11
CA HIS A 363 -18.11 1.79 16.57
C HIS A 363 -16.95 2.22 15.68
N ALA A 364 -16.83 3.53 15.47
CA ALA A 364 -15.69 4.13 14.83
C ALA A 364 -15.12 5.16 15.80
N GLY A 365 -13.87 4.97 16.22
CA GLY A 365 -13.21 5.88 17.15
C GLY A 365 -11.75 6.10 16.79
N VAL A 366 -11.07 6.90 17.59
CA VAL A 366 -9.64 7.18 17.41
C VAL A 366 -8.93 7.27 18.75
N PHE A 367 -7.78 6.62 18.81
CA PHE A 367 -6.80 6.74 19.88
C PHE A 367 -5.75 7.78 19.47
N VAL A 368 -5.50 8.75 20.35
CA VAL A 368 -4.44 9.75 20.16
C VAL A 368 -3.34 9.52 21.19
N TYR A 369 -2.17 9.22 20.68
CA TYR A 369 -0.93 9.13 21.42
C TYR A 369 -0.23 10.48 21.39
N GLU A 370 0.27 10.95 22.53
CA GLU A 370 1.10 12.14 22.62
C GLU A 370 2.50 11.75 23.07
N PHE A 371 3.50 12.39 22.48
CA PHE A 371 4.90 12.23 22.90
C PHE A 371 5.57 13.58 23.10
N GLU A 372 6.52 13.59 24.02
CA GLU A 372 7.40 14.73 24.26
C GLU A 372 8.85 14.28 24.23
N ALA A 373 9.70 15.10 23.61
CA ALA A 373 11.15 15.01 23.72
C ALA A 373 11.65 16.24 24.49
N PRO A 374 11.90 16.12 25.82
CA PRO A 374 12.40 17.22 26.62
C PRO A 374 13.75 17.70 26.13
N GLN A 375 14.01 19.01 26.23
CA GLN A 375 15.27 19.62 25.79
C GLN A 375 16.50 19.03 26.50
N THR A 376 16.35 18.63 27.77
CA THR A 376 17.41 18.12 28.63
C THR A 376 17.81 16.69 28.29
N THR A 377 16.83 15.79 28.14
CA THR A 377 17.07 14.36 27.91
C THR A 377 17.15 14.04 26.43
N LYS A 378 16.47 14.82 25.58
CA LYS A 378 16.27 14.56 24.14
C LYS A 378 15.74 13.15 23.86
N LYS A 379 15.10 12.52 24.84
CA LYS A 379 14.49 11.20 24.75
C LYS A 379 13.00 11.36 24.56
N LEU A 380 12.47 10.71 23.53
CA LEU A 380 11.03 10.62 23.28
C LEU A 380 10.39 9.78 24.38
N SER A 381 9.37 10.32 25.05
CA SER A 381 8.55 9.62 26.03
C SER A 381 7.08 9.94 25.82
N GLU A 382 6.22 8.96 26.05
CA GLU A 382 4.77 9.16 26.01
C GLU A 382 4.32 10.16 27.08
N ARG A 383 3.44 11.07 26.68
CA ARG A 383 2.91 12.13 27.53
C ARG A 383 1.47 11.80 27.93
N CYS A 384 1.33 11.11 29.06
CA CYS A 384 0.01 10.75 29.61
C CYS A 384 -0.71 11.93 30.26
N TYR A 385 0.04 12.73 31.04
CA TYR A 385 -0.51 13.84 31.80
C TYR A 385 0.57 14.90 32.14
N PRO A 386 0.24 16.20 32.11
CA PRO A 386 -0.97 16.77 31.55
C PRO A 386 -0.92 16.73 30.02
N SER A 387 -2.03 16.41 29.38
CA SER A 387 -2.08 16.39 27.92
C SER A 387 -1.92 17.80 27.32
N LEU A 388 -1.35 17.86 26.12
CA LEU A 388 -1.28 19.08 25.32
C LEU A 388 -2.67 19.60 24.89
N LEU A 389 -3.53 18.73 24.36
CA LEU A 389 -4.87 19.06 23.85
C LEU A 389 -5.85 17.92 24.12
N SER A 390 -7.15 18.20 24.20
CA SER A 390 -8.18 17.15 24.12
C SER A 390 -8.04 16.35 22.81
N VAL A 391 -8.60 15.14 22.77
CA VAL A 391 -8.58 14.32 21.54
C VAL A 391 -9.26 15.04 20.38
N GLU A 392 -10.40 15.69 20.64
CA GLU A 392 -11.09 16.52 19.65
C GLU A 392 -10.22 17.72 19.23
N GLY A 393 -9.48 18.34 20.17
CA GLY A 393 -8.53 19.40 19.87
C GLY A 393 -7.41 18.95 18.92
N HIS A 394 -6.89 17.73 19.09
CA HIS A 394 -5.92 17.16 18.13
C HIS A 394 -6.53 16.92 16.75
N LEU A 395 -7.75 16.40 16.70
CA LEU A 395 -8.45 16.15 15.44
C LEU A 395 -8.82 17.44 14.69
N ASP A 396 -9.11 18.51 15.43
CA ASP A 396 -9.39 19.83 14.85
C ASP A 396 -8.10 20.51 14.36
N ARG A 397 -7.03 20.49 15.17
CA ARG A 397 -5.73 21.08 14.81
C ARG A 397 -4.98 20.31 13.73
N SER A 398 -5.28 19.03 13.51
CA SER A 398 -4.82 18.28 12.33
C SER A 398 -5.64 18.55 11.07
N GLY A 399 -6.82 19.16 11.21
CA GLY A 399 -7.80 19.35 10.14
C GLY A 399 -8.57 18.09 9.75
N ILE A 400 -8.24 16.91 10.32
CA ILE A 400 -8.89 15.63 10.00
C ILE A 400 -10.40 15.70 10.29
N LEU A 401 -10.78 16.29 11.43
CA LEU A 401 -12.17 16.32 11.88
C LEU A 401 -13.12 16.98 10.87
N GLN A 402 -12.63 18.00 10.16
CA GLN A 402 -13.42 18.75 9.20
C GLN A 402 -13.79 17.93 7.96
N TYR A 403 -12.98 16.94 7.61
CA TYR A 403 -13.24 16.05 6.47
C TYR A 403 -14.05 14.82 6.86
N ILE A 404 -13.99 14.39 8.12
CA ILE A 404 -14.83 13.31 8.65
C ILE A 404 -16.27 13.80 8.90
N LYS A 405 -16.44 15.07 9.30
CA LYS A 405 -17.76 15.67 9.56
C LYS A 405 -18.59 15.96 8.29
N LYS A 406 -17.96 15.97 7.11
CA LYS A 406 -18.59 16.28 5.81
C LYS A 406 -19.13 15.04 5.15
#